data_AF-A0A424IAI5-F1
#
_entry.id   AF-A0A424IAI5-F1
#
_cell.length_a   1.000
_cell.length_b   1.000
_cell.length_c   1.000
_cell.angle_alpha   90.00
_cell.angle_beta   90.00
_cell.angle_gamma   90.00
#
_symmetry.space_group_name_H-M   'P 1'
#
loop_
_entity.id
_entity.type
_entity.pdbx_description
1 polymer ?
#
loop_
_entity_poly.entity_id
_entity_poly.type
_entity_poly.pdbx_seq_one_letter_code
_entity_poly.pdbx_strand_id
1 'polypeptide(L)'
;MGEDEDLIVWNDFIKNNFEVENKDSSPNDVLAHKDGDKYIYRKKEELPKPGILAKKTIRKLATRKIETDAALDLHGLNVKKAKVSFLSFLDTCCKYQYTYVLIVTGKGKGILKNALLGWLEEVEIFPLIVGYSNAHRLQGGEGAFILHLRKR
;
A
#
# COMPACT_ATOMS: atom_id res chain seq x y z
N MET A 1 -1.43 -11.78 23.82
CA MET A 1 -1.54 -12.26 22.43
C MET A 1 -1.01 -11.13 21.59
N GLY A 2 0.31 -11.23 21.40
CA GLY A 2 1.23 -10.10 21.35
C GLY A 2 1.45 -9.61 19.92
N GLU A 3 1.79 -8.34 19.81
CA GLU A 3 1.89 -7.55 18.57
C GLU A 3 2.89 -8.10 17.55
N ASP A 4 3.63 -9.15 17.93
CA ASP A 4 4.63 -9.86 17.16
C ASP A 4 4.02 -10.89 16.19
N GLU A 5 2.89 -11.52 16.53
CA GLU A 5 2.27 -12.56 15.68
C GLU A 5 1.76 -12.00 14.34
N ASP A 6 1.09 -10.85 14.36
CA ASP A 6 0.57 -10.20 13.14
C ASP A 6 1.68 -9.70 12.22
N LEU A 7 2.80 -9.21 12.81
CA LEU A 7 3.98 -8.80 12.06
C LEU A 7 4.73 -10.00 11.46
N ILE A 8 4.75 -11.13 12.17
CA ILE A 8 5.33 -12.38 11.67
C ILE A 8 4.53 -12.91 10.49
N VAL A 9 3.19 -12.96 10.60
CA VAL A 9 2.30 -13.38 9.50
C VAL A 9 2.44 -12.46 8.29
N TRP A 10 2.55 -11.14 8.52
CA TRP A 10 2.76 -10.18 7.42
C TRP A 10 4.14 -10.33 6.78
N ASN A 11 5.20 -10.49 7.57
CA ASN A 11 6.54 -10.71 7.03
C ASN A 11 6.63 -12.02 6.25
N ASP A 12 5.92 -13.06 6.67
CA ASP A 12 5.83 -14.34 5.97
C ASP A 12 5.08 -14.20 4.63
N PHE A 13 3.96 -13.47 4.64
CA PHE A 13 3.19 -13.13 3.44
C PHE A 13 3.99 -12.32 2.41
N ILE A 14 4.81 -11.36 2.87
CA ILE A 14 5.71 -10.58 2.00
C ILE A 14 6.83 -11.45 1.42
N LYS A 15 7.42 -12.36 2.22
CA LYS A 15 8.46 -13.28 1.78
C LYS A 15 7.95 -14.26 0.72
N ASN A 16 6.71 -14.72 0.84
CA ASN A 16 6.07 -15.64 -0.10
C ASN A 16 5.47 -14.95 -1.34
N ASN A 17 5.96 -13.76 -1.71
CA ASN A 17 5.48 -13.01 -2.88
C ASN A 17 3.93 -12.86 -2.91
N PHE A 18 3.31 -12.64 -1.74
CA PHE A 18 1.86 -12.46 -1.60
C PHE A 18 1.02 -13.73 -1.89
N GLU A 19 1.66 -14.91 -1.96
CA GLU A 19 0.99 -16.20 -1.97
C GLU A 19 0.79 -16.70 -0.54
N VAL A 20 -0.43 -17.19 -0.24
CA VAL A 20 -0.75 -17.81 1.05
C VAL A 20 -0.86 -19.31 0.81
N GLU A 21 0.13 -20.08 1.21
CA GLU A 21 -0.06 -21.52 1.39
C GLU A 21 -0.80 -21.78 2.71
N ASN A 22 -2.03 -22.27 2.63
CA ASN A 22 -2.72 -22.82 3.80
C ASN A 22 -2.01 -24.11 4.22
N LYS A 23 -1.21 -24.09 5.29
CA LYS A 23 -0.84 -25.32 6.00
C LYS A 23 -0.75 -25.08 7.50
N ASP A 24 -1.56 -25.85 8.23
CA ASP A 24 -1.45 -26.12 9.67
C ASP A 24 -0.07 -26.73 10.01
N SER A 25 0.98 -25.91 10.01
CA SER A 25 2.35 -26.39 10.18
C SER A 25 3.09 -25.68 11.32
N SER A 26 3.64 -26.52 12.19
CA SER A 26 4.33 -26.21 13.44
C SER A 26 5.55 -25.28 13.26
N PRO A 27 5.89 -24.43 14.25
CA PRO A 27 6.88 -23.34 14.15
C PRO A 27 8.36 -23.69 13.85
N ASN A 28 8.71 -24.93 13.49
CA ASN A 28 10.11 -25.37 13.43
C ASN A 28 10.73 -25.45 12.02
N ASP A 29 9.97 -25.24 10.94
CA ASP A 29 10.48 -25.44 9.57
C ASP A 29 11.05 -24.17 8.89
N VAL A 30 11.08 -23.01 9.57
CA VAL A 30 11.36 -21.71 8.94
C VAL A 30 12.87 -21.35 8.84
N LEU A 31 13.79 -22.28 9.12
CA LEU A 31 15.23 -21.97 9.26
C LEU A 31 16.14 -22.29 8.07
N ALA A 32 15.63 -22.54 6.87
CA ALA A 32 16.48 -22.69 5.70
C ALA A 32 15.87 -22.04 4.47
N HIS A 33 16.49 -20.95 3.98
CA HIS A 33 17.03 -20.81 2.62
C HIS A 33 17.58 -19.39 2.43
N LYS A 34 18.91 -19.31 2.34
CA LYS A 34 19.71 -18.09 2.14
C LYS A 34 20.00 -17.95 0.63
N ASP A 35 20.09 -16.70 0.17
CA ASP A 35 20.67 -16.21 -1.10
C ASP A 35 19.73 -15.78 -2.24
N GLY A 36 18.50 -16.30 -2.36
CA GLY A 36 17.54 -15.86 -3.40
C GLY A 36 16.89 -14.49 -3.13
N ASP A 37 16.53 -14.23 -1.87
CA ASP A 37 15.78 -13.04 -1.46
C ASP A 37 16.57 -11.74 -1.71
N LYS A 38 17.86 -11.72 -1.36
CA LYS A 38 18.69 -10.51 -1.41
C LYS A 38 18.76 -9.87 -2.80
N TYR A 39 18.66 -10.65 -3.89
CA TYR A 39 18.78 -10.11 -5.25
C TYR A 39 17.50 -9.40 -5.73
N ILE A 40 16.32 -9.88 -5.29
CA ILE A 40 15.03 -9.27 -5.62
C ILE A 40 14.82 -7.98 -4.83
N TYR A 41 15.21 -7.95 -3.54
CA TYR A 41 15.15 -6.73 -2.72
C TYR A 41 16.10 -5.64 -3.24
N ARG A 42 17.33 -5.99 -3.64
CA ARG A 42 18.34 -5.02 -4.10
C ARG A 42 17.98 -4.32 -5.42
N LYS A 43 17.26 -4.99 -6.33
CA LYS A 43 16.73 -4.37 -7.56
C LYS A 43 15.51 -3.46 -7.30
N LYS A 44 14.84 -3.66 -6.16
CA LYS A 44 13.66 -2.89 -5.72
C LYS A 44 14.06 -1.55 -5.08
N GLU A 45 15.21 -1.49 -4.43
CA GLU A 45 15.80 -0.27 -3.83
C GLU A 45 16.22 0.80 -4.85
N GLU A 46 16.40 0.43 -6.12
CA GLU A 46 16.74 1.36 -7.21
C GLU A 46 15.53 2.13 -7.77
N LEU A 47 14.30 1.75 -7.39
CA LEU A 47 13.11 2.44 -7.85
C LEU A 47 12.97 3.81 -7.16
N PRO A 48 12.55 4.86 -7.88
CA PRO A 48 12.35 6.16 -7.26
C PRO A 48 11.20 6.09 -6.25
N LYS A 49 11.36 6.76 -5.10
CA LYS A 49 10.27 6.96 -4.16
C LYS A 49 9.08 7.67 -4.84
N PRO A 50 7.84 7.38 -4.43
CA PRO A 50 6.64 8.00 -4.98
C PRO A 50 6.67 9.52 -4.84
N GLY A 51 6.56 10.22 -5.97
CA GLY A 51 6.43 11.66 -6.01
C GLY A 51 4.98 12.14 -6.12
N ILE A 52 4.81 13.46 -6.19
CA ILE A 52 3.50 14.04 -6.51
C ILE A 52 3.13 13.76 -7.97
N LEU A 53 1.89 13.36 -8.21
CA LEU A 53 1.40 13.13 -9.57
C LEU A 53 1.49 14.39 -10.44
N ALA A 54 1.76 14.19 -11.73
CA ALA A 54 1.82 15.28 -12.69
C ALA A 54 0.47 16.05 -12.73
N LYS A 55 0.53 17.39 -12.81
CA LYS A 55 -0.65 18.28 -12.82
C LYS A 55 -1.70 17.86 -13.87
N LYS A 56 -1.25 17.38 -15.03
CA LYS A 56 -2.13 16.87 -16.11
C LYS A 56 -2.93 15.65 -15.67
N THR A 57 -2.31 14.70 -14.98
CA THR A 57 -2.95 13.50 -14.44
C THR A 57 -3.94 13.87 -13.34
N ILE A 58 -3.52 14.73 -12.40
CA ILE A 58 -4.40 15.25 -11.34
C ILE A 58 -5.65 15.91 -11.93
N ARG A 59 -5.50 16.73 -12.97
CA ARG A 59 -6.63 17.38 -13.65
C ARG A 59 -7.57 16.36 -14.30
N LYS A 60 -7.04 15.31 -14.92
CA LYS A 60 -7.85 14.24 -15.53
C LYS A 60 -8.64 13.45 -14.48
N LEU A 61 -8.01 13.11 -13.36
CA LEU A 61 -8.65 12.45 -12.22
C LEU A 61 -9.75 13.35 -11.62
N ALA A 62 -9.45 14.62 -11.39
CA ALA A 62 -10.42 15.58 -10.86
C ALA A 62 -11.63 15.80 -11.78
N THR A 63 -11.44 15.71 -13.09
CA THR A 63 -12.50 15.83 -14.10
C THR A 63 -13.12 14.49 -14.48
N ARG A 64 -12.79 13.39 -13.79
CA ARG A 64 -13.26 12.01 -14.07
C ARG A 64 -12.98 11.53 -15.50
N LYS A 65 -12.02 12.13 -16.19
CA LYS A 65 -11.49 11.60 -17.47
C LYS A 65 -10.59 10.38 -17.25
N ILE A 66 -10.10 10.22 -16.04
CA ILE A 66 -9.52 8.99 -15.52
C ILE A 66 -10.33 8.67 -14.28
N GLU A 67 -10.85 7.46 -14.20
CA GLU A 67 -11.57 6.95 -13.04
C GLU A 67 -10.62 6.22 -12.10
N THR A 68 -11.02 6.11 -10.84
CA THR A 68 -10.35 5.25 -9.86
C THR A 68 -10.97 3.87 -9.92
N ASP A 69 -10.13 2.84 -9.95
CA ASP A 69 -10.55 1.45 -10.04
C ASP A 69 -11.18 0.95 -8.73
N ALA A 70 -10.69 1.45 -7.59
CA ALA A 70 -11.16 1.08 -6.27
C ALA A 70 -10.95 2.20 -5.24
N ALA A 71 -11.63 2.07 -4.10
CA ALA A 71 -11.48 2.97 -2.96
C ALA A 71 -11.35 2.18 -1.65
N LEU A 72 -10.51 2.68 -0.75
CA LEU A 72 -10.38 2.20 0.62
C LEU A 72 -10.69 3.33 1.58
N ASP A 73 -11.52 3.04 2.57
CA ASP A 73 -11.80 3.96 3.66
C ASP A 73 -11.10 3.54 4.95
N LEU A 74 -10.24 4.41 5.45
CA LEU A 74 -9.47 4.23 6.67
C LEU A 74 -10.02 5.10 7.81
N HIS A 75 -11.00 5.98 7.57
CA HIS A 75 -11.45 6.90 8.59
C HIS A 75 -11.92 6.17 9.85
N GLY A 76 -11.64 6.74 11.02
CA GLY A 76 -12.06 6.17 12.30
C GLY A 76 -11.27 4.93 12.74
N LEU A 77 -10.43 4.34 11.89
CA LEU A 77 -9.51 3.30 12.29
C LEU A 77 -8.35 3.88 13.10
N ASN A 78 -7.81 3.07 14.03
CA ASN A 78 -6.51 3.36 14.60
C ASN A 78 -5.40 3.06 13.57
N VAL A 79 -4.20 3.60 13.81
CA VAL A 79 -3.06 3.49 12.88
C VAL A 79 -2.74 2.03 12.53
N LYS A 80 -2.76 1.12 13.51
CA LYS A 80 -2.43 -0.30 13.31
C LYS A 80 -3.45 -0.99 12.39
N LYS A 81 -4.75 -0.87 12.70
CA LYS A 81 -5.85 -1.43 11.88
C LYS A 81 -5.89 -0.83 10.48
N ALA A 82 -5.63 0.47 10.38
CA ALA A 82 -5.57 1.16 9.11
C ALA A 82 -4.40 0.64 8.24
N LYS A 83 -3.24 0.37 8.85
CA LYS A 83 -2.08 -0.21 8.15
C LYS A 83 -2.42 -1.57 7.55
N VAL A 84 -2.97 -2.48 8.37
CA VAL A 84 -3.36 -3.82 7.91
C VAL A 84 -4.38 -3.73 6.76
N SER A 85 -5.41 -2.89 6.91
CA SER A 85 -6.43 -2.69 5.86
C SER A 85 -5.83 -2.12 4.57
N PHE A 86 -4.92 -1.14 4.69
CA PHE A 86 -4.22 -0.55 3.55
C PHE A 86 -3.37 -1.56 2.79
N LEU A 87 -2.67 -2.42 3.53
CA LEU A 87 -1.81 -3.44 2.97
C LEU A 87 -2.60 -4.54 2.23
N SER A 88 -3.66 -5.07 2.85
CA SER A 88 -4.57 -6.02 2.20
C SER A 88 -5.25 -5.44 0.96
N PHE A 89 -5.58 -4.14 1.01
CA PHE A 89 -6.13 -3.43 -0.15
C PHE A 89 -5.12 -3.32 -1.29
N LEU A 90 -3.86 -2.95 -1.01
CA LEU A 90 -2.81 -2.87 -2.04
C LEU A 90 -2.55 -4.23 -2.70
N ASP A 91 -2.50 -5.31 -1.92
CA ASP A 91 -2.39 -6.67 -2.46
C ASP A 91 -3.53 -6.99 -3.43
N THR A 92 -4.76 -6.71 -3.02
CA THR A 92 -5.95 -6.86 -3.88
C THR A 92 -5.81 -6.04 -5.15
N CYS A 93 -5.38 -4.79 -5.05
CA CYS A 93 -5.21 -3.91 -6.21
C CYS A 93 -4.13 -4.41 -7.18
N CYS A 94 -3.04 -4.97 -6.66
CA CYS A 94 -2.01 -5.60 -7.48
C CYS A 94 -2.54 -6.83 -8.21
N LYS A 95 -3.29 -7.70 -7.53
CA LYS A 95 -3.91 -8.91 -8.11
C LYS A 95 -4.87 -8.57 -9.27
N TYR A 96 -5.64 -7.49 -9.13
CA TYR A 96 -6.55 -7.01 -10.18
C TYR A 96 -5.93 -5.99 -11.14
N GLN A 97 -4.61 -5.75 -11.05
CA GLN A 97 -3.86 -4.81 -11.90
C GLN A 97 -4.46 -3.39 -11.96
N TYR A 98 -5.01 -2.91 -10.85
CA TYR A 98 -5.53 -1.55 -10.73
C TYR A 98 -4.43 -0.52 -10.90
N THR A 99 -4.78 0.63 -11.48
CA THR A 99 -3.86 1.71 -11.80
C THR A 99 -4.06 2.91 -10.90
N TYR A 100 -5.30 3.33 -10.64
CA TYR A 100 -5.60 4.48 -9.79
C TYR A 100 -6.58 4.09 -8.69
N VAL A 101 -6.20 4.33 -7.44
CA VAL A 101 -7.03 4.00 -6.28
C VAL A 101 -7.19 5.18 -5.34
N LEU A 102 -8.36 5.26 -4.70
CA LEU A 102 -8.69 6.30 -3.73
C LEU A 102 -8.47 5.78 -2.30
N ILE A 103 -7.73 6.50 -1.48
CA ILE A 103 -7.56 6.21 -0.04
C ILE A 103 -8.15 7.35 0.76
N VAL A 104 -9.18 7.08 1.56
CA VAL A 104 -9.81 8.07 2.44
C VAL A 104 -9.22 7.91 3.85
N THR A 105 -8.52 8.93 4.35
CA THR A 105 -7.94 8.94 5.71
C THR A 105 -8.79 9.74 6.70
N GLY A 106 -9.72 10.54 6.18
CA GLY A 106 -10.46 11.53 6.94
C GLY A 106 -9.65 12.81 7.17
N LYS A 107 -10.34 13.91 7.49
CA LYS A 107 -9.68 15.21 7.75
C LYS A 107 -9.07 15.23 9.15
N GLY A 108 -9.89 14.98 10.17
CA GLY A 108 -9.49 14.74 11.56
C GLY A 108 -8.32 15.59 12.07
N LYS A 109 -7.48 15.00 12.93
CA LYS A 109 -6.20 15.58 13.36
C LYS A 109 -5.04 15.25 12.39
N GLY A 110 -5.32 14.69 11.22
CA GLY A 110 -4.31 14.27 10.26
C GLY A 110 -3.45 13.06 10.65
N ILE A 111 -3.80 12.30 11.69
CA ILE A 111 -3.00 11.14 12.16
C ILE A 111 -2.84 10.09 11.07
N LEU A 112 -3.94 9.62 10.48
CA LEU A 112 -3.90 8.62 9.40
C LEU A 112 -3.34 9.17 8.09
N LYS A 113 -3.51 10.47 7.84
CA LYS A 113 -2.86 11.15 6.72
C LYS A 113 -1.34 11.08 6.83
N ASN A 114 -0.80 11.44 7.99
CA ASN A 114 0.65 11.42 8.21
C ASN A 114 1.19 9.99 8.21
N ALA A 115 0.45 9.04 8.80
CA ALA A 115 0.81 7.63 8.76
C ALA A 115 0.85 7.11 7.32
N LEU A 116 -0.18 7.37 6.51
CA LEU A 116 -0.21 6.99 5.09
C LEU A 116 1.00 7.54 4.33
N LEU A 117 1.32 8.83 4.50
CA LEU A 117 2.50 9.42 3.85
C LEU A 117 3.80 8.72 4.25
N GLY A 118 3.96 8.38 5.53
CA GLY A 118 5.10 7.57 5.99
C GLY A 118 5.13 6.17 5.37
N TRP A 119 3.97 5.52 5.27
CA TRP A 119 3.87 4.18 4.67
C TRP A 119 4.25 4.16 3.19
N LEU A 120 3.94 5.23 2.45
CA LEU A 120 4.31 5.33 1.03
C LEU A 120 5.83 5.41 0.80
N GLU A 121 6.61 5.66 1.85
CA GLU A 121 8.08 5.67 1.81
C GLU A 121 8.73 4.36 2.25
N GLU A 122 7.97 3.44 2.85
CA GLU A 122 8.48 2.16 3.34
C GLU A 122 8.96 1.26 2.18
N VAL A 123 10.04 0.52 2.41
CA VAL A 123 10.74 -0.30 1.38
C VAL A 123 9.84 -1.38 0.78
N GLU A 124 8.86 -1.84 1.52
CA GLU A 124 7.89 -2.85 1.11
C GLU A 124 6.79 -2.26 0.21
N ILE A 125 6.49 -0.96 0.35
CA ILE A 125 5.32 -0.29 -0.25
C ILE A 125 5.71 0.63 -1.39
N PHE A 126 6.74 1.47 -1.21
CA PHE A 126 7.14 2.48 -2.20
C PHE A 126 7.34 1.88 -3.61
N PRO A 127 7.88 0.65 -3.80
CA PRO A 127 8.03 0.07 -5.13
C PRO A 127 6.71 -0.18 -5.86
N LEU A 128 5.60 -0.34 -5.13
CA LEU A 128 4.26 -0.57 -5.67
C LEU A 128 3.61 0.71 -6.20
N ILE A 129 4.14 1.88 -5.83
CA ILE A 129 3.50 3.16 -6.06
C ILE A 129 4.37 3.99 -7.03
N VAL A 130 3.74 4.58 -8.04
CA VAL A 130 4.39 5.51 -8.98
C VAL A 130 4.36 6.93 -8.43
N GLY A 131 3.25 7.31 -7.81
CA GLY A 131 3.07 8.62 -7.20
C GLY A 131 1.70 8.78 -6.57
N TYR A 132 1.48 9.91 -5.90
CA TYR A 132 0.23 10.21 -5.22
C TYR A 132 -0.15 11.69 -5.32
N SER A 133 -1.41 12.00 -5.01
CA SER A 133 -1.87 13.37 -4.81
C SER A 133 -3.03 13.38 -3.83
N ASN A 134 -3.38 14.54 -3.27
CA ASN A 134 -4.70 14.69 -2.65
C ASN A 134 -5.79 14.42 -3.69
N ALA A 135 -6.93 13.93 -3.23
CA ALA A 135 -8.11 13.77 -4.05
C ALA A 135 -8.77 15.13 -4.34
N HIS A 136 -9.64 15.18 -5.35
CA HIS A 136 -10.43 16.37 -5.61
C HIS A 136 -11.39 16.66 -4.43
N ARG A 137 -11.82 17.92 -4.25
CA ARG A 137 -12.72 18.32 -3.14
C ARG A 137 -14.02 17.50 -3.07
N LEU A 138 -14.51 17.02 -4.21
CA LEU A 138 -15.71 16.17 -4.32
C LEU A 138 -15.44 14.68 -4.01
N GLN A 139 -14.19 14.30 -3.76
CA GLN A 139 -13.73 12.94 -3.46
C GLN A 139 -13.00 12.89 -2.10
N GLY A 140 -13.27 13.83 -1.20
CA GLY A 140 -12.67 13.89 0.14
C GLY A 140 -11.61 14.99 0.33
N GLY A 141 -11.11 15.59 -0.76
CA GLY A 141 -10.17 16.71 -0.70
C GLY A 141 -8.89 16.34 0.06
N GLU A 142 -8.51 17.17 1.04
CA GLU A 142 -7.30 16.97 1.85
C GLU A 142 -7.34 15.74 2.78
N GLY A 143 -8.52 15.16 3.00
CA GLY A 143 -8.70 13.93 3.79
C GLY A 143 -8.70 12.66 2.95
N ALA A 144 -8.34 12.75 1.67
CA ALA A 144 -8.28 11.60 0.77
C ALA A 144 -7.15 11.77 -0.25
N PHE A 145 -6.66 10.63 -0.75
CA PHE A 145 -5.50 10.54 -1.63
C PHE A 145 -5.82 9.69 -2.84
N ILE A 146 -5.33 10.10 -4.01
CA ILE A 146 -5.23 9.22 -5.16
C ILE A 146 -3.83 8.64 -5.17
N LEU A 147 -3.73 7.31 -5.25
CA LEU A 147 -2.47 6.61 -5.52
C LEU A 147 -2.46 6.11 -6.95
N HIS A 148 -1.34 6.30 -7.63
CA HIS A 148 -1.04 5.65 -8.91
C HIS A 148 -0.17 4.42 -8.63
N LEU A 149 -0.72 3.24 -8.89
CA LEU A 149 -0.03 1.97 -8.67
C LEU A 149 0.82 1.61 -9.88
N ARG A 150 1.91 0.89 -9.61
CA ARG A 150 2.76 0.31 -10.63
C ARG A 150 2.12 -1.02 -11.08
N LYS A 151 1.90 -1.16 -12.39
CA LYS A 151 1.48 -2.44 -12.96
C LYS A 151 2.57 -3.48 -12.75
N ARG A 152 2.19 -4.65 -12.22
CA ARG A 152 3.01 -5.86 -12.20
C ARG A 152 2.63 -6.75 -13.38
#